data_AF-A0A1I7XI28-F1
#
_entry.id   AF-A0A1I7XI28-F1
#
_cell.length_a   1.000
_cell.length_b   1.000
_cell.length_c   1.000
_cell.angle_alpha   90.00
_cell.angle_beta   90.00
_cell.angle_gamma   90.00
#
_symmetry.space_group_name_H-M   'P 1'
#
loop_
_entity.id
_entity.type
_entity.pdbx_description
1 polymer ?
#
loop_
_entity_poly.entity_id
_entity_poly.type
_entity_poly.pdbx_seq_one_letter_code
_entity_poly.pdbx_strand_id
1 'polypeptide(L)'
;MVLANVCVMDPRSIIEGLSFLQLELSTDDITNPKPERVQMIYRVFCIAMLDVPETTLNHLPFDCEINPETAEMHHKSIPLALVFTIMKSFMADFADSQPDFTMCDMIAPNPKKTRKILSVLADYAIFHKPAYEIFLQTNSEYDEARKELDICNQEVNLCEERKRNLRSEEDSRKRRENALLAERNNRHAKFTQLMKDGEECDGRREAILRTIEKYKNDKNHKI
;
A
#
# COMPACT_ATOMS: atom_id res chain seq x y z
N MET A 1 -25.71 -3.58 17.86
CA MET A 1 -25.52 -4.27 19.15
C MET A 1 -25.91 -3.26 20.21
N VAL A 2 -27.10 -3.39 20.81
CA VAL A 2 -27.59 -2.42 21.80
C VAL A 2 -26.88 -2.76 23.11
N LEU A 3 -25.98 -1.89 23.56
CA LEU A 3 -25.42 -2.00 24.90
C LEU A 3 -26.59 -1.91 25.89
N ALA A 4 -26.69 -2.88 26.79
CA ALA A 4 -27.73 -2.92 27.80
C ALA A 4 -27.63 -1.68 28.70
N ASN A 5 -28.78 -1.08 29.06
CA ASN A 5 -28.96 -0.02 30.07
C ASN A 5 -27.65 0.37 30.79
N VAL A 6 -27.00 1.45 30.36
CA VAL A 6 -25.71 1.86 30.93
C VAL A 6 -25.88 2.09 32.43
N CYS A 7 -25.32 1.18 33.23
CA CYS A 7 -25.36 1.27 34.68
C CYS A 7 -24.50 2.45 35.13
N VAL A 8 -25.04 3.33 35.97
CA VAL A 8 -24.29 4.48 36.49
C VAL A 8 -23.22 3.97 37.45
N MET A 9 -21.98 3.94 36.98
CA MET A 9 -20.81 3.47 37.72
C MET A 9 -20.52 4.37 38.92
N ASP A 10 -19.88 3.86 39.97
CA ASP A 10 -19.35 4.70 41.03
C ASP A 10 -18.10 5.47 40.59
N PRO A 11 -17.77 6.61 41.23
CA PRO A 11 -16.65 7.44 40.80
C PRO A 11 -15.32 6.70 40.69
N ARG A 12 -15.06 5.67 41.50
CA ARG A 12 -13.78 4.95 41.45
C ARG A 12 -13.69 4.07 40.22
N SER A 13 -14.76 3.33 39.90
CA SER A 13 -14.81 2.52 38.67
C SER A 13 -14.74 3.37 37.41
N ILE A 14 -15.31 4.58 37.41
CA ILE A 14 -15.16 5.53 36.30
C ILE A 14 -13.68 5.92 36.12
N ILE A 15 -13.00 6.29 37.21
CA ILE A 15 -11.58 6.67 37.18
C ILE A 15 -10.73 5.51 36.66
N GLU A 16 -10.98 4.29 37.12
CA GLU A 16 -10.27 3.10 36.68
C GLU A 16 -10.48 2.81 35.19
N GLY A 17 -11.73 2.85 34.72
CA GLY A 17 -12.06 2.65 33.30
C GLY A 17 -11.38 3.68 32.38
N LEU A 18 -11.31 4.93 32.85
CA LEU A 18 -10.71 6.06 32.12
C LEU A 18 -9.23 6.28 32.39
N SER A 19 -8.56 5.40 33.13
CA SER A 19 -7.13 5.52 33.49
C SER A 19 -6.19 5.65 32.29
N PHE A 20 -6.57 5.13 31.12
CA PHE A 20 -5.78 5.22 29.89
C PHE A 20 -5.67 6.64 29.33
N LEU A 21 -6.56 7.55 29.72
CA LEU A 21 -6.51 8.95 29.30
C LEU A 21 -5.25 9.66 29.82
N GLN A 22 -4.47 9.03 30.72
CA GLN A 22 -3.30 9.61 31.39
C GLN A 22 -3.61 10.97 32.04
N LEU A 23 -4.88 11.17 32.39
CA LEU A 23 -5.38 12.32 33.08
C LEU A 23 -5.53 11.95 34.55
N GLU A 24 -4.99 12.75 35.46
CA GLU A 24 -5.10 12.55 36.91
C GLU A 24 -6.54 12.79 37.38
N LEU A 25 -7.47 11.92 37.01
CA LEU A 25 -8.88 11.98 37.37
C LEU A 25 -9.05 11.71 38.87
N SER A 26 -9.70 12.65 39.55
CA SER A 26 -10.05 12.51 40.96
C SER A 26 -11.55 12.25 41.12
N THR A 27 -11.96 11.78 42.31
CA THR A 27 -13.39 11.67 42.60
C THR A 27 -14.08 13.03 42.63
N ASP A 28 -13.35 14.09 42.99
CA ASP A 28 -13.86 15.47 43.00
C ASP A 28 -14.27 15.93 41.59
N ASP A 29 -13.52 15.55 40.57
CA ASP A 29 -13.84 15.87 39.17
C ASP A 29 -15.20 15.31 38.71
N ILE A 30 -15.71 14.28 39.40
CA ILE A 30 -16.99 13.61 39.12
C ILE A 30 -18.08 14.15 40.03
N THR A 31 -17.78 14.35 41.32
CA THR A 31 -18.76 14.80 42.31
C THR A 31 -19.02 16.30 42.29
N ASN A 32 -18.00 17.08 41.93
CA ASN A 32 -18.02 18.54 41.85
C ASN A 32 -17.39 18.99 40.51
N PRO A 33 -17.99 18.62 39.36
CA PRO A 33 -17.39 18.83 38.07
C PRO A 33 -17.20 20.33 37.78
N LYS A 34 -15.97 20.69 37.40
CA LYS A 34 -15.65 22.04 36.91
C LYS A 34 -15.68 22.07 35.39
N PRO A 35 -16.21 23.13 34.75
CA PRO A 35 -16.31 23.22 33.29
C PRO A 35 -14.99 22.92 32.57
N GLU A 36 -13.89 23.55 32.98
CA GLU A 36 -12.58 23.39 32.37
C GLU A 36 -12.08 21.95 32.46
N ARG A 37 -12.38 21.30 33.58
CA ARG A 37 -11.98 19.91 33.83
C ARG A 37 -12.77 18.95 32.96
N VAL A 38 -14.09 19.10 32.90
CA VAL A 38 -14.97 18.27 32.07
C VAL A 38 -14.64 18.42 30.59
N GLN A 39 -14.40 19.65 30.13
CA GLN A 39 -13.95 19.93 28.76
C GLN A 39 -12.65 19.22 28.43
N MET A 40 -11.67 19.25 29.34
CA MET A 40 -10.40 18.53 29.18
C MET A 40 -10.61 17.02 29.10
N ILE A 41 -11.43 16.44 29.98
CA ILE A 41 -11.73 15.00 29.98
C ILE A 41 -12.31 14.57 28.63
N TYR A 42 -13.31 15.29 28.12
CA TYR A 42 -13.93 14.97 26.83
C TYR A 42 -12.97 15.18 25.65
N ARG A 43 -12.15 16.23 25.68
CA ARG A 43 -11.13 16.47 24.66
C ARG A 43 -10.11 15.33 24.60
N VAL A 44 -9.57 14.94 25.75
CA VAL A 44 -8.58 13.85 25.84
C VAL A 44 -9.23 12.52 25.44
N PHE A 45 -10.49 12.28 25.78
CA PHE A 45 -11.23 11.11 25.31
C PHE A 45 -11.35 11.07 23.79
N CYS A 46 -11.71 12.18 23.14
CA CYS A 46 -11.78 12.25 21.67
C CYS A 46 -10.43 11.90 21.02
N ILE A 47 -9.33 12.40 21.57
CA ILE A 47 -7.99 12.14 21.02
C ILE A 47 -7.57 10.70 21.29
N ALA A 48 -7.63 10.25 22.55
CA ALA A 48 -7.01 8.99 22.96
C ALA A 48 -7.87 7.75 22.66
N MET A 49 -9.19 7.88 22.64
CA MET A 49 -10.10 6.74 22.45
C MET A 49 -10.75 6.72 21.07
N LEU A 50 -11.07 7.90 20.51
CA LEU A 50 -11.70 7.99 19.19
C LEU A 50 -10.69 8.27 18.07
N ASP A 51 -9.40 8.32 18.40
CA ASP A 51 -8.29 8.62 17.49
C ASP A 51 -8.51 9.90 16.66
N VAL A 52 -9.16 10.91 17.26
CA VAL A 52 -9.39 12.19 16.60
C VAL A 52 -8.09 13.01 16.64
N PRO A 53 -7.53 13.40 15.48
CA PRO A 53 -6.32 14.22 15.46
C PRO A 53 -6.53 15.53 16.21
N GLU A 54 -5.55 15.91 17.02
CA GLU A 54 -5.63 17.15 17.82
C GLU A 54 -5.83 18.40 16.95
N THR A 55 -5.26 18.41 15.74
CA THR A 55 -5.44 19.49 14.75
C THR A 55 -6.92 19.68 14.38
N THR A 56 -7.66 18.59 14.20
CA THR A 56 -9.10 18.60 13.87
C THR A 56 -9.95 19.16 15.00
N LEU A 57 -9.46 19.14 16.25
CA LEU A 57 -10.15 19.74 17.39
C LEU A 57 -9.87 21.24 17.54
N ASN A 58 -8.94 21.81 16.77
CA ASN A 58 -8.58 23.22 16.86
C ASN A 58 -8.97 24.02 15.61
N HIS A 59 -9.25 23.34 14.50
CA HIS A 59 -9.55 23.97 13.21
C HIS A 59 -10.87 23.45 12.64
N LEU A 60 -11.71 24.38 12.16
CA LEU A 60 -12.92 24.00 11.44
C LEU A 60 -12.55 23.33 10.10
N PRO A 61 -13.43 22.45 9.57
CA PRO A 61 -13.30 21.95 8.21
C PRO A 61 -13.19 23.10 7.19
N PHE A 62 -12.50 22.85 6.07
CA PHE A 62 -12.17 23.86 5.05
C PHE A 62 -13.37 24.67 4.51
N ASP A 63 -14.59 24.16 4.66
CA ASP A 63 -15.82 24.81 4.18
C ASP A 63 -16.37 25.89 5.12
N CYS A 64 -15.78 26.07 6.30
CA CYS A 64 -16.17 27.15 7.22
C CYS A 64 -15.32 28.40 6.99
N GLU A 65 -15.83 29.33 6.17
CA GLU A 65 -15.24 30.66 6.02
C GLU A 65 -15.40 31.47 7.31
N ILE A 66 -14.35 31.53 8.13
CA ILE A 66 -14.29 32.44 9.27
C ILE A 66 -13.79 33.79 8.74
N ASN A 67 -14.55 34.86 8.98
CA ASN A 67 -14.08 36.21 8.69
C ASN A 67 -12.75 36.45 9.43
N PRO A 68 -11.64 36.78 8.73
CA PRO A 68 -10.35 37.03 9.35
C PRO A 68 -10.39 38.10 10.45
N GLU A 69 -11.28 39.09 10.31
CA GLU A 69 -11.45 40.17 11.28
C GLU A 69 -12.07 39.71 12.61
N THR A 70 -12.78 38.56 12.60
CA THR A 70 -13.44 38.00 13.79
C THR A 70 -12.81 36.69 14.27
N ALA A 71 -11.78 36.19 13.59
CA ALA A 71 -11.16 34.90 13.89
C ALA A 71 -10.65 34.79 15.34
N GLU A 72 -10.07 35.87 15.88
CA GLU A 72 -9.62 35.91 17.28
C GLU A 72 -10.78 35.77 18.28
N MET A 73 -11.98 36.23 17.96
CA MET A 73 -13.14 36.09 18.86
C MET A 73 -13.55 34.62 19.03
N HIS A 74 -13.16 33.75 18.09
CA HIS A 74 -13.59 32.36 18.05
C HIS A 74 -12.54 31.35 18.58
N HIS A 75 -11.36 31.81 19.01
CA HIS A 75 -10.26 30.93 19.43
C HIS A 75 -10.62 29.94 20.56
N LYS A 76 -11.56 30.31 21.44
CA LYS A 76 -12.08 29.42 22.52
C LYS A 76 -13.33 28.65 22.13
N SER A 77 -14.20 29.26 21.31
CA SER A 77 -15.49 28.67 20.97
C SER A 77 -15.36 27.55 19.94
N ILE A 78 -14.42 27.66 18.99
CA ILE A 78 -14.21 26.65 17.94
C ILE A 78 -13.81 25.30 18.55
N PRO A 79 -12.75 25.20 19.39
CA PRO A 79 -12.37 23.92 19.96
C PRO A 79 -13.49 23.31 20.82
N LEU A 80 -14.20 24.15 21.58
CA LEU A 80 -15.32 23.71 22.40
C LEU A 80 -16.47 23.14 21.55
N ALA A 81 -16.84 23.82 20.45
CA ALA A 81 -17.89 23.38 19.55
C ALA A 81 -17.54 22.08 18.82
N LEU A 82 -16.27 21.88 18.46
CA LEU A 82 -15.78 20.66 17.82
C LEU A 82 -15.85 19.47 18.79
N VAL A 83 -15.35 19.63 20.02
CA VAL A 83 -15.48 18.60 21.07
C VAL A 83 -16.96 18.30 21.34
N PHE A 84 -17.81 19.33 21.44
CA PHE A 84 -19.25 19.14 21.63
C PHE A 84 -19.86 18.30 20.49
N THR A 85 -19.52 18.60 19.24
CA THR A 85 -20.09 17.91 18.08
C THR A 85 -19.70 16.43 18.08
N ILE A 86 -18.43 16.12 18.33
CA ILE A 86 -17.93 14.74 18.38
C ILE A 86 -18.57 13.99 19.54
N MET A 87 -18.58 14.58 20.73
CA MET A 87 -19.20 13.96 21.91
C MET A 87 -20.69 13.75 21.72
N LYS A 88 -21.39 14.68 21.06
CA LYS A 88 -22.83 14.52 20.76
C LYS A 88 -23.09 13.33 19.85
N SER A 89 -22.29 13.17 18.79
CA SER A 89 -22.38 12.00 17.90
C SER A 89 -22.06 10.71 18.66
N PHE A 90 -20.97 10.69 19.44
CA PHE A 90 -20.61 9.54 20.27
C PHE A 90 -21.77 9.15 21.22
N MET A 91 -22.35 10.12 21.91
CA MET A 91 -23.46 9.83 22.84
C MET A 91 -24.71 9.35 22.09
N ALA A 92 -24.96 9.82 20.87
CA ALA A 92 -26.07 9.31 20.05
C ALA A 92 -25.89 7.84 19.63
N ASP A 93 -24.65 7.40 19.45
CA ASP A 93 -24.33 6.03 19.02
C ASP A 93 -24.25 5.04 20.19
N PHE A 94 -23.74 5.49 21.35
CA PHE A 94 -23.36 4.60 22.46
C PHE A 94 -24.14 4.82 23.75
N ALA A 95 -24.82 5.96 23.94
CA ALA A 95 -25.69 6.14 25.09
C ALA A 95 -27.11 5.68 24.75
N ASP A 96 -27.82 5.16 25.77
CA ASP A 96 -29.26 4.97 25.68
C ASP A 96 -29.98 6.32 25.43
N SER A 97 -31.29 6.26 25.19
CA SER A 97 -32.19 7.42 25.05
C SER A 97 -32.07 8.53 26.13
N GLN A 98 -31.31 8.28 27.21
CA GLN A 98 -30.80 9.28 28.15
C GLN A 98 -29.35 8.93 28.53
N PRO A 99 -28.44 9.91 28.66
CA PRO A 99 -28.68 11.36 28.69
C PRO A 99 -28.52 12.06 27.33
N ASP A 100 -29.41 13.01 27.02
CA ASP A 100 -29.23 13.94 25.90
C ASP A 100 -28.02 14.85 26.17
N PHE A 101 -27.00 14.78 25.31
CA PHE A 101 -25.76 15.54 25.46
C PHE A 101 -25.89 16.94 24.85
N THR A 102 -25.71 17.95 25.69
CA THR A 102 -25.94 19.37 25.40
C THR A 102 -24.71 20.20 25.71
N MET A 103 -24.61 21.41 25.17
CA MET A 103 -23.50 22.31 25.46
C MET A 103 -23.39 22.63 26.97
N CYS A 104 -24.52 22.64 27.70
CA CYS A 104 -24.55 22.82 29.16
C CYS A 104 -23.74 21.76 29.91
N ASP A 105 -23.62 20.54 29.38
CA ASP A 105 -22.82 19.49 30.00
C ASP A 105 -21.32 19.79 29.99
N MET A 106 -20.88 20.74 29.17
CA MET A 106 -19.49 21.20 29.08
C MET A 106 -19.26 22.55 29.78
N ILE A 107 -20.21 23.48 29.69
CA ILE A 107 -20.05 24.85 30.23
C ILE A 107 -20.62 25.03 31.64
N ALA A 108 -21.57 24.18 32.03
CA ALA A 108 -22.26 24.23 33.32
C ALA A 108 -22.58 22.79 33.79
N PRO A 109 -21.54 21.94 34.00
CA PRO A 109 -21.73 20.52 34.22
C PRO A 109 -22.53 20.23 35.49
N ASN A 110 -23.55 19.38 35.37
CA ASN A 110 -24.32 18.90 36.51
C ASN A 110 -23.68 17.63 37.08
N PRO A 111 -23.45 17.49 38.40
CA PRO A 111 -22.81 16.30 38.98
C PRO A 111 -23.46 14.97 38.60
N LYS A 112 -24.79 14.88 38.67
CA LYS A 112 -25.52 13.63 38.39
C LYS A 112 -25.42 13.27 36.91
N LYS A 113 -25.53 14.26 36.02
CA LYS A 113 -25.48 14.04 34.57
C LYS A 113 -24.05 13.77 34.09
N THR A 114 -23.06 14.51 34.62
CA THR A 114 -21.64 14.29 34.34
C THR A 114 -21.24 12.88 34.70
N ARG A 115 -21.62 12.38 35.89
CA ARG A 115 -21.36 11.00 36.28
C ARG A 115 -21.97 9.97 35.32
N LYS A 116 -23.19 10.21 34.83
CA LYS A 116 -23.81 9.34 33.81
C LYS A 116 -23.01 9.33 32.51
N ILE A 117 -22.66 10.51 31.98
CA ILE A 117 -21.88 10.65 30.75
C ILE A 117 -20.52 9.93 30.91
N LEU A 118 -19.81 10.19 32.01
CA LEU A 118 -18.52 9.53 32.28
C LEU A 118 -18.64 8.02 32.49
N SER A 119 -19.79 7.52 32.96
CA SER A 119 -20.05 6.08 33.03
C SER A 119 -20.14 5.47 31.62
N VAL A 120 -20.79 6.14 30.67
CA VAL A 120 -20.83 5.71 29.26
C VAL A 120 -19.43 5.65 28.67
N LEU A 121 -18.61 6.69 28.91
CA LEU A 121 -17.22 6.72 28.42
C LEU A 121 -16.37 5.61 29.03
N ALA A 122 -16.51 5.36 30.34
CA ALA A 122 -15.77 4.32 31.04
C ALA A 122 -16.17 2.93 30.56
N ASP A 123 -17.47 2.66 30.42
CA ASP A 123 -17.99 1.38 29.92
C ASP A 123 -17.51 1.11 28.48
N TYR A 124 -17.62 2.11 27.60
CA TYR A 124 -17.07 2.04 26.25
C TYR A 124 -15.56 1.77 26.27
N ALA A 125 -14.80 2.45 27.12
CA ALA A 125 -13.36 2.27 27.21
C ALA A 125 -12.96 0.86 27.69
N ILE A 126 -13.69 0.33 28.67
CA ILE A 126 -13.49 -1.03 29.20
C ILE A 126 -13.77 -2.06 28.12
N PHE A 127 -14.82 -1.86 27.31
CA PHE A 127 -15.15 -2.73 26.18
C PHE A 127 -14.15 -2.60 25.02
N HIS A 128 -13.78 -1.38 24.65
CA HIS A 128 -12.99 -1.09 23.46
C HIS A 128 -11.54 -1.58 23.59
N LYS A 129 -10.93 -1.47 24.78
CA LYS A 129 -9.51 -1.83 24.99
C LYS A 129 -9.19 -3.29 24.59
N PRO A 130 -9.85 -4.34 25.14
CA PRO A 130 -9.58 -5.71 24.72
C PRO A 130 -9.92 -5.95 23.24
N ALA A 131 -11.00 -5.33 22.74
CA ALA A 131 -11.39 -5.47 21.33
C ALA A 131 -10.34 -4.87 20.37
N TYR A 132 -9.75 -3.74 20.75
CA TYR A 132 -8.70 -3.09 19.98
C TYR A 132 -7.39 -3.89 20.00
N GLU A 133 -7.03 -4.51 21.12
CA GLU A 133 -5.87 -5.42 21.16
C GLU A 133 -6.03 -6.60 20.21
N ILE A 134 -7.21 -7.21 20.16
CA ILE A 134 -7.53 -8.28 19.20
C ILE A 134 -7.44 -7.75 17.77
N PHE A 135 -8.01 -6.56 17.50
CA PHE A 135 -7.93 -5.93 16.19
C PHE A 135 -6.48 -5.69 15.75
N LEU A 136 -5.62 -5.17 16.64
CA LEU A 136 -4.20 -4.94 16.35
C LEU A 136 -3.47 -6.24 16.04
N GLN A 137 -3.75 -7.31 16.79
CA GLN A 137 -3.18 -8.62 16.51
C GLN A 137 -3.58 -9.12 15.12
N THR A 138 -4.88 -9.08 14.79
CA THR A 138 -5.38 -9.50 13.46
C THR A 138 -4.81 -8.62 12.34
N ASN A 139 -4.68 -7.32 12.57
CA ASN A 139 -4.10 -6.40 11.59
C ASN A 139 -2.61 -6.69 11.35
N SER A 140 -1.86 -7.03 12.40
CA SER A 140 -0.45 -7.43 12.28
C SER A 140 -0.29 -8.70 11.43
N GLU A 141 -1.15 -9.70 11.62
CA GLU A 141 -1.14 -10.92 10.81
C GLU A 141 -1.41 -10.62 9.32
N TYR A 142 -2.32 -9.67 9.05
CA TYR A 142 -2.60 -9.22 7.69
C TYR A 142 -1.42 -8.45 7.06
N ASP A 143 -0.77 -7.58 7.83
CA ASP A 143 0.40 -6.83 7.38
C ASP A 143 1.59 -7.75 7.07
N GLU A 144 1.79 -8.81 7.84
CA GLU A 144 2.79 -9.84 7.57
C GLU A 144 2.47 -10.60 6.27
N ALA A 145 1.24 -11.09 6.11
CA ALA A 145 0.81 -11.77 4.89
C ALA A 145 0.95 -10.88 3.64
N ARG A 146 0.67 -9.57 3.78
CA ARG A 146 0.85 -8.60 2.70
C ARG A 146 2.32 -8.44 2.32
N LYS A 147 3.23 -8.36 3.30
CA LYS A 147 4.68 -8.29 3.04
C LYS A 147 5.19 -9.54 2.32
N GLU A 148 4.72 -10.72 2.71
CA GLU A 148 5.08 -11.97 2.04
C GLU A 148 4.60 -11.99 0.58
N LEU A 149 3.37 -11.55 0.32
CA LEU A 149 2.85 -11.41 -1.04
C LEU A 149 3.69 -10.44 -1.88
N ASP A 150 4.11 -9.32 -1.32
CA ASP A 150 4.95 -8.35 -2.03
C ASP A 150 6.32 -8.95 -2.38
N ILE A 151 6.92 -9.74 -1.49
CA ILE A 151 8.17 -10.47 -1.75
C ILE A 151 7.98 -11.50 -2.87
N CYS A 152 6.95 -12.35 -2.78
CA CYS A 152 6.66 -13.35 -3.81
C CYS A 152 6.39 -12.69 -5.18
N ASN A 153 5.67 -11.56 -5.22
CA ASN A 153 5.42 -10.83 -6.46
C ASN A 153 6.72 -10.28 -7.07
N GLN A 154 7.65 -9.78 -6.25
CA GLN A 154 8.97 -9.35 -6.71
C GLN A 154 9.77 -10.52 -7.30
N GLU A 155 9.77 -11.68 -6.65
CA GLU A 155 10.43 -12.88 -7.15
C GLU A 155 9.83 -13.36 -8.48
N VAL A 156 8.50 -13.38 -8.59
CA VAL A 156 7.82 -13.71 -9.85
C VAL A 156 8.25 -12.78 -10.97
N ASN A 157 8.27 -11.47 -10.72
CA ASN A 157 8.70 -10.48 -11.71
C ASN A 157 10.15 -10.72 -12.17
N LEU A 158 11.06 -10.99 -11.24
CA LEU A 158 12.47 -11.32 -11.56
C LEU A 158 12.59 -12.61 -12.39
N CYS A 159 11.81 -13.64 -12.04
CA CYS A 159 11.77 -14.88 -12.80
C CYS A 159 11.20 -14.67 -14.22
N GLU A 160 10.17 -13.84 -14.37
CA GLU A 160 9.60 -13.50 -15.68
C GLU A 160 10.57 -12.71 -16.55
N GLU A 161 11.29 -11.76 -15.98
CA GLU A 161 12.32 -11.00 -16.67
C GLU A 161 13.46 -11.92 -17.14
N ARG A 162 13.95 -12.79 -16.25
CA ARG A 162 14.98 -13.79 -16.60
C ARG A 162 14.51 -14.71 -17.72
N LYS A 163 13.27 -15.19 -17.66
CA LYS A 163 12.67 -16.01 -18.73
C LYS A 163 12.59 -15.26 -20.05
N ARG A 164 12.26 -13.95 -20.04
CA ARG A 164 12.24 -13.11 -21.23
C ARG A 164 13.63 -12.96 -21.85
N ASN A 165 14.65 -12.72 -21.02
CA ASN A 165 16.03 -12.58 -21.46
C ASN A 165 16.55 -13.87 -22.11
N LEU A 166 16.35 -15.02 -21.45
CA LEU A 166 16.76 -16.32 -22.00
C LEU A 166 16.10 -16.63 -23.35
N ARG A 167 14.80 -16.31 -23.52
CA ARG A 167 14.11 -16.46 -24.81
C ARG A 167 14.71 -15.58 -25.90
N SER A 168 15.03 -14.33 -25.57
CA SER A 168 15.66 -13.39 -26.51
C SER A 168 17.07 -13.86 -26.94
N GLU A 169 17.86 -14.40 -26.00
CA GLU A 169 19.17 -14.98 -26.27
C GLU A 169 19.06 -16.22 -27.17
N GLU A 170 18.11 -17.11 -26.88
CA GLU A 170 17.87 -18.31 -27.69
C GLU A 170 17.49 -17.95 -29.13
N ASP A 171 16.57 -16.99 -29.31
CA ASP A 171 16.18 -16.51 -30.64
C ASP A 171 17.35 -15.88 -31.40
N SER A 172 18.18 -15.10 -30.71
CA SER A 172 19.38 -14.50 -31.28
C SER A 172 20.40 -15.56 -31.72
N ARG A 173 20.58 -16.61 -30.91
CA ARG A 173 21.45 -17.75 -31.23
C ARG A 173 20.93 -18.51 -32.46
N LYS A 174 19.63 -18.83 -32.50
CA LYS A 174 19.01 -19.50 -33.65
C LYS A 174 19.16 -18.70 -34.95
N ARG A 175 18.98 -17.38 -34.90
CA ARG A 175 19.20 -16.50 -36.07
C ARG A 175 20.66 -16.55 -36.55
N ARG A 176 21.61 -16.52 -35.62
CA ARG A 176 23.05 -16.59 -35.95
C ARG A 176 23.43 -17.93 -36.55
N GLU A 177 22.93 -19.02 -35.97
CA GLU A 177 23.14 -20.37 -36.48
C GLU A 177 22.58 -20.53 -37.91
N ASN A 178 21.35 -20.06 -38.14
CA ASN A 178 20.74 -20.09 -39.47
C ASN A 178 21.54 -19.28 -40.50
N ALA A 179 22.07 -18.11 -40.12
CA ALA A 179 22.92 -17.31 -41.00
C ALA A 179 24.23 -18.03 -41.37
N LEU A 180 24.88 -18.69 -40.40
CA LEU A 180 26.09 -19.47 -40.64
C LEU A 180 25.81 -20.70 -41.52
N LEU A 181 24.68 -21.38 -41.32
CA LEU A 181 24.27 -22.49 -42.17
C LEU A 181 24.01 -22.03 -43.62
N ALA A 182 23.35 -20.88 -43.81
CA ALA A 182 23.13 -20.30 -45.12
C ALA A 182 24.46 -19.93 -45.81
N GLU A 183 25.40 -19.34 -45.07
CA GLU A 183 26.72 -19.01 -45.59
C GLU A 183 27.52 -20.28 -45.97
N ARG A 184 27.52 -21.30 -45.10
CA ARG A 184 28.15 -22.59 -45.37
C ARG A 184 27.61 -23.22 -46.65
N ASN A 185 26.28 -23.23 -46.82
CA ASN A 185 25.63 -23.80 -47.99
C ASN A 185 25.98 -23.02 -49.26
N ASN A 186 26.04 -21.68 -49.19
CA ASN A 186 26.47 -20.84 -50.32
C ASN A 186 27.94 -21.12 -50.71
N ARG A 187 28.85 -21.17 -49.73
CA ARG A 187 30.26 -21.51 -49.97
C ARG A 187 30.42 -22.91 -50.56
N HIS A 188 29.67 -23.88 -50.06
CA HIS A 188 29.68 -25.25 -50.58
C HIS A 188 29.19 -25.29 -52.04
N ALA A 189 28.08 -24.61 -52.37
CA ALA A 189 27.59 -24.53 -53.73
C ALA A 189 28.62 -23.90 -54.70
N LYS A 190 29.29 -22.82 -54.28
CA LYS A 190 30.38 -22.20 -55.06
C LYS A 190 31.55 -23.16 -55.25
N PHE A 191 31.97 -23.85 -54.20
CA PHE A 191 33.05 -24.83 -54.27
C PHE A 191 32.71 -25.97 -55.24
N THR A 192 31.50 -26.52 -55.16
CA THR A 192 31.01 -27.55 -56.08
C THR A 192 31.00 -27.06 -57.53
N GLN A 193 30.61 -25.80 -57.77
CA GLN A 193 30.66 -25.22 -59.13
C GLN A 193 32.10 -25.11 -59.63
N LEU A 194 33.03 -24.59 -58.82
CA LEU A 194 34.44 -24.48 -59.19
C LEU A 194 35.08 -25.85 -59.48
N MET A 195 34.69 -26.89 -58.74
CA MET A 195 35.14 -28.27 -59.01
C MET A 195 34.69 -28.74 -60.40
N LYS A 196 33.42 -28.53 -60.75
CA LYS A 196 32.89 -28.85 -62.09
C LYS A 196 33.61 -28.06 -63.19
N ASP A 197 33.78 -26.75 -63.00
CA ASP A 197 34.48 -25.91 -63.96
C ASP A 197 35.95 -26.35 -64.13
N GLY A 198 36.60 -26.80 -63.05
CA GLY A 198 37.93 -27.39 -63.05
C GLY A 198 38.02 -28.68 -63.86
N GLU A 199 37.09 -29.61 -63.62
CA GLU A 199 36.98 -30.87 -64.39
C GLU A 199 36.77 -30.58 -65.89
N GLU A 200 35.92 -29.61 -66.23
CA GLU A 200 35.73 -29.19 -67.63
C GLU A 200 37.00 -28.58 -68.23
N CYS A 201 37.71 -27.73 -67.49
CA CYS A 201 38.96 -27.12 -67.95
C CYS A 201 40.06 -28.16 -68.19
N ASP A 202 40.20 -29.14 -67.28
CA ASP A 202 41.13 -30.24 -67.43
C ASP A 202 40.76 -31.11 -68.65
N GLY A 203 39.48 -31.40 -68.85
CA GLY A 203 38.99 -32.10 -70.04
C GLY A 203 39.30 -31.36 -71.35
N ARG A 204 39.11 -30.02 -71.38
CA ARG A 204 39.49 -29.18 -72.53
C ARG A 204 41.00 -29.18 -72.75
N ARG A 205 41.81 -29.08 -71.68
CA ARG A 205 43.27 -29.12 -71.76
C ARG A 205 43.73 -30.44 -72.37
N GLU A 206 43.21 -31.57 -71.90
CA GLU A 206 43.53 -32.88 -72.46
C GLU A 206 43.17 -32.99 -73.94
N ALA A 207 42.00 -32.50 -74.35
CA ALA A 207 41.58 -32.52 -75.75
C ALA A 207 42.53 -31.70 -76.66
N ILE A 208 42.97 -30.53 -76.18
CA ILE A 208 43.96 -29.69 -76.89
C ILE A 208 45.30 -30.43 -76.99
N LEU A 209 45.80 -31.03 -75.90
CA LEU A 209 47.05 -31.78 -75.90
C LEU A 209 47.02 -32.94 -76.91
N ARG A 210 45.94 -33.72 -76.93
CA ARG A 210 45.74 -34.79 -77.93
C ARG A 210 45.75 -34.24 -79.36
N THR A 211 45.16 -33.07 -79.57
CA THR A 211 45.13 -32.41 -80.90
C THR A 211 46.53 -31.97 -81.33
N ILE A 212 47.32 -31.39 -80.41
CA ILE A 212 48.72 -31.00 -80.67
C ILE A 212 49.59 -32.22 -80.98
N GLU A 213 49.44 -33.32 -80.22
CA GLU A 213 50.15 -34.57 -80.46
C GLU A 213 49.84 -35.15 -81.85
N LYS A 214 48.55 -35.19 -82.21
CA LYS A 214 48.11 -35.63 -83.54
C LYS A 214 48.74 -34.76 -84.64
N TYR A 215 48.73 -33.44 -84.49
CA TYR A 215 49.32 -32.52 -85.46
C TYR A 215 50.84 -32.69 -85.60
N LYS A 216 51.56 -32.96 -84.50
CA LYS A 216 53.00 -33.26 -84.52
C LYS A 216 53.29 -34.58 -85.25
N ASN A 217 52.50 -35.61 -85.00
CA ASN A 217 52.66 -36.91 -85.65
C ASN A 217 52.38 -36.83 -87.17
N ASP A 218 51.32 -36.11 -87.57
CA ASP A 218 50.96 -35.88 -88.98
C ASP A 218 52.03 -35.07 -89.72
N LYS A 219 52.73 -34.15 -89.05
CA LYS A 219 53.82 -33.35 -89.62
C LYS A 219 55.12 -34.16 -89.78
N ASN A 220 55.39 -35.09 -88.86
CA ASN A 220 56.54 -35.99 -88.95
C ASN A 220 56.39 -37.09 -90.02
N HIS A 221 55.18 -37.34 -90.53
CA HIS A 221 54.93 -38.27 -91.66
C HIS A 221 54.98 -37.60 -93.05
N LYS A 222 55.24 -36.28 -93.12
CA LYS A 222 55.32 -35.51 -94.38
C LYS A 222 56.74 -35.05 -94.75
N ILE A 223 57.76 -35.62 -94.13
CA ILE A 223 59.19 -35.45 -94.48
C ILE A 223 59.73 -36.84 -94.83
#